data_AF-A0A1I5DXD0-F1
#
_entry.id   AF-A0A1I5DXD0-F1
#
_cell.length_a   1.000
_cell.length_b   1.000
_cell.length_c   1.000
_cell.angle_alpha   90.00
_cell.angle_beta   90.00
_cell.angle_gamma   90.00
#
_symmetry.space_group_name_H-M   'P 1'
#
loop_
_entity.id
_entity.type
_entity.pdbx_description
1 polymer ?
#
loop_
_entity_poly.entity_id
_entity_poly.type
_entity_poly.pdbx_seq_one_letter_code
_entity_poly.pdbx_strand_id
1 'polypeptide(L)'
;MISFFRKIRQKLLQQNRLTRYLIYALGEILLVVIGILIALQLNIQKELADEKKEIEQLLIGVQADLNLEAKRIDFLIGYYGEITDGIQKIILNYQGKEVHTNKELGQYFMNTFEFRKFSKFNTSYQTLYGSGLLQEIKDKNLSEEIITYYSKQYLEWSLEIYQQKASAFNFNNIPQFDPLDKLKSGANYQSIPNYRLGLEKEFTTDFKEFIKETEVLNFLVDLLHQSDLVFTNLKTYKESNLILSSRVKNYLEQ
;
A
#
# COMPACT_ATOMS: atom_id res chain seq x y z
N MET A 1 -31.11 49.57 5.07
CA MET A 1 -30.33 50.21 6.17
C MET A 1 -29.64 51.51 5.76
N ILE A 2 -28.91 51.55 4.63
CA ILE A 2 -28.18 52.76 4.18
C ILE A 2 -29.06 54.01 4.05
N SER A 3 -30.29 53.90 3.55
CA SER A 3 -31.20 55.04 3.37
C SER A 3 -31.71 55.65 4.68
N PHE A 4 -31.84 54.84 5.74
CA PHE A 4 -32.29 55.28 7.07
C PHE A 4 -31.18 56.04 7.81
N PHE A 5 -29.98 55.46 7.87
CA PHE A 5 -28.80 56.13 8.43
C PHE A 5 -28.39 57.38 7.64
N ARG A 6 -28.59 57.37 6.31
CA ARG A 6 -28.40 58.55 5.45
C ARG A 6 -29.34 59.71 5.81
N LYS A 7 -30.63 59.43 6.05
CA LYS A 7 -31.62 60.45 6.46
C LYS A 7 -31.29 61.06 7.83
N ILE A 8 -30.82 60.25 8.78
CA ILE A 8 -30.40 60.72 10.11
C ILE A 8 -29.15 61.62 10.01
N ARG A 9 -28.16 61.23 9.20
CA ARG A 9 -26.96 62.05 8.94
C ARG A 9 -27.28 63.40 8.34
N GLN A 10 -28.14 63.44 7.32
CA GLN A 10 -28.57 64.69 6.69
C GLN A 10 -29.29 65.62 7.69
N LYS A 11 -30.16 65.06 8.55
CA LYS A 11 -30.88 65.83 9.58
C LYS A 11 -29.96 66.39 10.67
N LEU A 12 -28.89 65.65 11.04
CA LEU A 12 -27.92 66.09 12.06
C LEU A 12 -26.95 67.17 11.52
N LEU A 13 -26.59 67.10 10.24
CA LEU A 13 -25.80 68.13 9.55
C LEU A 13 -26.59 69.44 9.40
N GLN A 14 -27.89 69.36 9.05
CA GLN A 14 -28.77 70.53 8.95
C GLN A 14 -29.00 71.26 10.28
N GLN A 15 -28.73 70.61 11.42
CA GLN A 15 -28.91 71.18 12.75
C GLN A 15 -27.61 71.77 13.35
N ASN A 16 -26.52 71.96 12.59
CA ASN A 16 -25.20 72.40 13.07
C ASN A 16 -24.61 71.54 14.22
N ARG A 17 -25.00 70.26 14.31
CA ARG A 17 -24.57 69.33 15.39
C ARG A 17 -23.39 68.46 14.95
N LEU A 18 -22.27 69.10 14.61
CA LEU A 18 -21.08 68.44 14.03
C LEU A 18 -20.49 67.35 14.94
N THR A 19 -20.40 67.58 16.26
CA THR A 19 -19.94 66.57 17.23
C THR A 19 -20.82 65.33 17.26
N ARG A 20 -22.15 65.49 17.19
CA ARG A 20 -23.06 64.34 17.14
C ARG A 20 -22.93 63.59 15.82
N TYR A 21 -22.80 64.31 14.71
CA TYR A 21 -22.57 63.71 13.40
C TYR A 21 -21.32 62.80 13.38
N LEU A 22 -20.20 63.26 13.95
CA LEU A 22 -18.97 62.47 14.02
C LEU A 22 -19.13 61.19 14.86
N ILE A 23 -19.81 61.27 16.01
CA ILE A 23 -20.10 60.10 16.86
C ILE A 23 -20.98 59.07 16.12
N TYR A 24 -22.01 59.54 15.41
CA TYR A 24 -22.88 58.66 14.61
C TYR A 24 -22.15 58.04 13.41
N ALA A 25 -21.29 58.79 12.72
CA ALA A 25 -20.50 58.29 11.60
C ALA A 25 -19.46 57.24 12.06
N LEU A 26 -18.82 57.45 13.22
CA LEU A 26 -17.94 56.45 13.83
C LEU A 26 -18.72 55.19 14.22
N GLY A 27 -19.93 55.33 14.78
CA GLY A 27 -20.81 54.19 15.07
C GLY A 27 -21.19 53.38 13.82
N GLU A 28 -21.46 54.03 12.69
CA GLU A 28 -21.74 53.38 11.40
C GLU A 28 -20.52 52.62 10.87
N ILE A 29 -19.32 53.22 10.95
CA ILE A 29 -18.07 52.56 10.55
C ILE A 29 -17.81 51.33 11.43
N LEU A 30 -17.94 51.45 12.76
CA LEU A 30 -17.76 50.33 13.68
C LEU A 30 -18.74 49.19 13.40
N LEU A 31 -20.02 49.51 13.13
CA LEU A 31 -21.02 48.50 12.76
C LEU A 31 -20.68 47.80 11.44
N VAL A 32 -20.21 48.54 10.43
CA VAL A 32 -19.76 47.96 9.15
C VAL A 32 -18.53 47.08 9.35
N VAL A 33 -17.56 47.53 10.14
CA VAL A 33 -16.34 46.75 10.46
C VAL A 33 -16.71 45.46 11.17
N ILE A 34 -17.59 45.50 12.18
CA ILE A 34 -18.10 44.28 12.86
C ILE A 34 -18.80 43.35 11.87
N GLY A 35 -19.62 43.89 10.95
CA GLY A 35 -20.26 43.10 9.90
C GLY A 35 -19.28 42.39 8.98
N ILE A 36 -18.21 43.09 8.57
CA ILE A 36 -17.14 42.51 7.74
C ILE A 36 -16.37 41.43 8.51
N LEU A 37 -16.03 41.68 9.77
CA LEU A 37 -15.33 40.69 10.61
C LEU A 37 -16.16 39.42 10.81
N ILE A 38 -17.47 39.55 11.05
CA ILE A 38 -18.37 38.40 11.15
C ILE A 38 -18.42 37.64 9.81
N ALA A 39 -18.56 38.35 8.69
CA ALA A 39 -18.59 37.72 7.37
C ALA A 39 -17.29 36.96 7.07
N LEU A 40 -16.14 37.55 7.38
CA LEU A 40 -14.82 36.92 7.23
C LEU A 40 -14.70 35.69 8.13
N GLN A 41 -15.13 35.79 9.39
CA GLN A 41 -15.09 34.68 10.33
C GLN A 41 -15.95 33.49 9.87
N LEU A 42 -17.16 33.75 9.35
CA LEU A 42 -18.02 32.71 8.80
C LEU A 42 -17.41 32.06 7.54
N ASN A 43 -16.75 32.84 6.68
CA ASN A 43 -16.07 32.30 5.50
C ASN A 43 -14.92 31.37 5.90
N ILE A 44 -14.07 31.79 6.84
CA ILE A 44 -12.95 30.99 7.34
C ILE A 44 -13.47 29.71 8.02
N GLN A 45 -14.55 29.79 8.81
CA GLN A 45 -15.15 28.61 9.44
C GLN A 45 -15.68 27.60 8.42
N LYS A 46 -16.29 28.07 7.33
CA LYS A 46 -16.75 27.19 6.25
C LYS A 46 -15.56 26.51 5.57
N GLU A 47 -14.52 27.26 5.23
CA GLU A 47 -13.30 26.75 4.58
C GLU A 47 -12.63 25.67 5.44
N LEU A 48 -12.41 25.94 6.74
CA LEU A 48 -11.85 24.97 7.68
C LEU A 48 -12.74 23.72 7.86
N ALA A 49 -14.07 23.87 7.75
CA ALA A 49 -14.99 22.74 7.83
C ALA A 49 -14.93 21.86 6.56
N ASP A 50 -14.85 22.48 5.38
CA ASP A 50 -14.70 21.78 4.10
C ASP A 50 -13.34 21.05 4.05
N GLU A 51 -12.26 21.69 4.49
CA GLU A 51 -10.92 21.10 4.59
C GLU A 51 -10.89 19.91 5.57
N LYS A 52 -11.46 20.08 6.77
CA LYS A 52 -11.57 18.99 7.76
C LYS A 52 -12.28 17.78 7.17
N LYS A 53 -13.38 18.01 6.43
CA LYS A 53 -14.14 16.94 5.78
C LYS A 53 -13.32 16.23 4.70
N GLU A 54 -12.53 16.96 3.92
CA GLU A 54 -11.65 16.37 2.91
C GLU A 54 -10.55 15.51 3.55
N ILE A 55 -9.93 16.00 4.63
CA ILE A 55 -8.95 15.25 5.43
C ILE A 55 -9.57 13.94 5.94
N GLU A 56 -10.77 13.99 6.54
CA GLU A 56 -11.46 12.81 7.07
C GLU A 56 -11.73 11.78 5.96
N GLN A 57 -12.19 12.23 4.78
CA GLN A 57 -12.44 11.35 3.64
C GLN A 57 -11.17 10.67 3.14
N LEU A 58 -10.06 11.40 3.06
CA LEU A 58 -8.77 10.85 2.65
C LEU A 58 -8.20 9.89 3.70
N LEU A 59 -8.38 10.18 4.99
CA LEU A 59 -8.00 9.28 6.09
C LEU A 59 -8.82 7.99 6.10
N ILE A 60 -10.12 8.05 5.79
CA ILE A 60 -10.94 6.85 5.56
C ILE A 60 -10.36 6.03 4.39
N GLY A 61 -9.94 6.69 3.32
CA GLY A 61 -9.25 6.06 2.19
C GLY A 61 -7.95 5.37 2.60
N VAL A 62 -7.09 6.07 3.36
CA VAL A 62 -5.83 5.50 3.91
C VAL A 62 -6.13 4.28 4.77
N GLN A 63 -7.13 4.36 5.65
CA GLN A 63 -7.53 3.23 6.47
C GLN A 63 -7.99 2.02 5.63
N ALA A 64 -8.79 2.26 4.58
CA ALA A 64 -9.24 1.22 3.67
C ALA A 64 -8.07 0.58 2.91
N ASP A 65 -7.13 1.39 2.42
CA ASP A 65 -5.91 0.95 1.73
C ASP A 65 -5.06 0.05 2.64
N LEU A 66 -4.84 0.45 3.90
CA LEU A 66 -4.09 -0.34 4.89
C LEU A 66 -4.74 -1.71 5.18
N ASN A 67 -6.07 -1.74 5.32
CA ASN A 67 -6.82 -2.97 5.56
C ASN A 67 -6.83 -3.91 4.35
N LEU A 68 -6.94 -3.36 3.14
CA LEU A 68 -6.84 -4.12 1.89
C LEU A 68 -5.46 -4.73 1.75
N GLU A 69 -4.42 -3.96 2.07
CA GLU A 69 -3.03 -4.41 2.05
C GLU A 69 -2.77 -5.53 3.06
N ALA A 70 -3.32 -5.43 4.27
CA ALA A 70 -3.23 -6.49 5.27
C ALA A 70 -3.83 -7.83 4.76
N LYS A 71 -4.96 -7.78 4.04
CA LYS A 71 -5.56 -8.98 3.40
C LYS A 71 -4.70 -9.52 2.27
N ARG A 72 -4.07 -8.64 1.48
CA ARG A 72 -3.13 -9.06 0.43
C ARG A 72 -1.91 -9.75 1.03
N ILE A 73 -1.42 -9.28 2.19
CA ILE A 73 -0.32 -9.93 2.90
C ILE A 73 -0.71 -11.33 3.38
N ASP A 74 -1.95 -11.53 3.86
CA ASP A 74 -2.44 -12.88 4.20
C ASP A 74 -2.41 -13.83 3.01
N PHE A 75 -2.83 -13.35 1.84
CA PHE A 75 -2.70 -14.10 0.59
C PHE A 75 -1.23 -14.44 0.29
N LEU A 76 -0.30 -13.49 0.45
CA LEU A 76 1.13 -13.74 0.21
C LEU A 76 1.74 -14.72 1.20
N ILE A 77 1.36 -14.67 2.48
CA ILE A 77 1.81 -15.63 3.50
C ILE A 77 1.36 -17.04 3.10
N GLY A 78 0.10 -17.21 2.69
CA GLY A 78 -0.38 -18.52 2.21
C GLY A 78 0.39 -18.99 0.97
N TYR A 79 0.52 -18.09 -0.02
CA TYR A 79 1.18 -18.39 -1.29
C TYR A 79 2.65 -18.81 -1.14
N TYR A 80 3.46 -18.02 -0.42
CA TYR A 80 4.86 -18.38 -0.14
C TYR A 80 4.97 -19.55 0.84
N GLY A 81 3.94 -19.78 1.66
CA GLY A 81 3.80 -20.96 2.52
C GLY A 81 3.79 -22.24 1.71
N GLU A 82 2.98 -22.30 0.65
CA GLU A 82 2.92 -23.46 -0.26
C GLU A 82 4.25 -23.71 -0.98
N ILE A 83 4.94 -22.65 -1.42
CA ILE A 83 6.27 -22.78 -2.04
C ILE A 83 7.29 -23.34 -1.03
N THR A 84 7.31 -22.79 0.18
CA THR A 84 8.23 -23.20 1.24
C THR A 84 7.98 -24.65 1.69
N ASP A 85 6.71 -25.05 1.80
CA ASP A 85 6.31 -26.43 2.08
C ASP A 85 6.76 -27.39 0.95
N GLY A 86 6.59 -26.98 -0.31
CA GLY A 86 7.11 -27.75 -1.46
C GLY A 86 8.62 -27.96 -1.39
N ILE A 87 9.39 -26.92 -1.04
CA ILE A 87 10.85 -27.04 -0.86
C ILE A 87 11.19 -28.02 0.28
N GLN A 88 10.49 -27.94 1.41
CA GLN A 88 10.69 -28.86 2.53
C GLN A 88 10.43 -30.31 2.13
N LYS A 89 9.35 -30.57 1.38
CA LYS A 89 9.03 -31.90 0.84
C LYS A 89 10.12 -32.45 -0.08
N ILE A 90 10.72 -31.60 -0.93
CA ILE A 90 11.88 -32.01 -1.76
C ILE A 90 13.05 -32.45 -0.86
N ILE A 91 13.37 -31.67 0.18
CA ILE A 91 14.50 -31.98 1.08
C ILE A 91 14.20 -33.23 1.92
N LEU A 92 12.97 -33.41 2.41
CA LEU A 92 12.56 -34.58 3.17
C LEU A 92 12.58 -35.85 2.30
N ASN A 93 12.22 -35.74 1.02
CA ASN A 93 12.39 -36.81 0.03
C ASN A 93 13.86 -37.19 -0.15
N TYR A 94 14.73 -36.20 -0.38
CA TYR A 94 16.18 -36.40 -0.49
C TYR A 94 16.77 -37.10 0.74
N GLN A 95 16.28 -36.78 1.94
CA GLN A 95 16.70 -37.42 3.20
C GLN A 95 16.10 -38.82 3.43
N GLY A 96 15.25 -39.32 2.53
CA GLY A 96 14.54 -40.60 2.68
C GLY A 96 13.48 -40.60 3.78
N LYS A 97 13.03 -39.42 4.24
CA LYS A 97 11.99 -39.27 5.26
C LYS A 97 10.58 -39.26 4.67
N GLU A 98 10.45 -38.82 3.43
CA GLU A 98 9.20 -38.82 2.67
C GLU A 98 9.41 -39.44 1.30
N VAL A 99 8.33 -39.88 0.66
CA VAL A 99 8.36 -40.45 -0.69
C VAL A 99 7.35 -39.72 -1.55
N HIS A 100 7.86 -39.09 -2.61
CA HIS A 100 7.09 -38.34 -3.60
C HIS A 100 7.38 -38.86 -5.00
N THR A 101 6.39 -38.72 -5.87
CA THR A 101 6.50 -39.02 -7.30
C THR A 101 7.37 -37.99 -8.02
N ASN A 102 7.90 -38.35 -9.19
CA ASN A 102 8.66 -37.42 -10.03
C ASN A 102 7.85 -36.15 -10.35
N LYS A 103 6.55 -36.34 -10.59
CA LYS A 103 5.61 -35.26 -10.90
C LYS A 103 5.44 -34.29 -9.74
N GLU A 104 5.28 -34.79 -8.51
CA GLU A 104 5.15 -33.93 -7.33
C GLU A 104 6.44 -33.14 -7.08
N LEU A 105 7.60 -33.80 -7.16
CA LEU A 105 8.90 -33.14 -6.99
C LEU A 105 9.14 -32.06 -8.06
N GLY A 106 8.81 -32.35 -9.32
CA GLY A 106 8.89 -31.37 -10.40
C GLY A 106 7.94 -30.20 -10.20
N GLN A 107 6.72 -30.43 -9.70
CA GLN A 107 5.78 -29.35 -9.37
C GLN A 107 6.32 -28.48 -8.23
N TYR A 108 6.79 -29.08 -7.14
CA TYR A 108 7.38 -28.36 -6.02
C TYR A 108 8.58 -27.52 -6.45
N PHE A 109 9.46 -28.09 -7.30
CA PHE A 109 10.62 -27.39 -7.81
C PHE A 109 10.23 -26.26 -8.78
N MET A 110 9.29 -26.48 -9.70
CA MET A 110 8.82 -25.42 -10.59
C MET A 110 8.17 -24.26 -9.84
N ASN A 111 7.51 -24.55 -8.72
CA ASN A 111 6.87 -23.52 -7.90
C ASN A 111 7.88 -22.57 -7.24
N THR A 112 9.15 -22.97 -7.07
CA THR A 112 10.18 -22.09 -6.47
C THR A 112 10.50 -20.86 -7.32
N PHE A 113 10.20 -20.92 -8.62
CA PHE A 113 10.40 -19.81 -9.56
C PHE A 113 9.18 -18.92 -9.68
N GLU A 114 8.05 -19.27 -9.06
CA GLU A 114 6.90 -18.39 -9.08
C GLU A 114 7.08 -17.20 -8.13
N PHE A 115 6.58 -16.04 -8.56
CA PHE A 115 6.72 -14.80 -7.83
C PHE A 115 5.46 -13.95 -7.94
N ARG A 116 5.05 -13.36 -6.82
CA ARG A 116 3.96 -12.38 -6.77
C ARG A 116 4.54 -11.02 -6.43
N LYS A 117 4.52 -10.12 -7.42
CA LYS A 117 4.90 -8.73 -7.20
C LYS A 117 4.01 -8.11 -6.12
N PHE A 118 4.63 -7.46 -5.15
CA PHE A 118 3.96 -6.64 -4.15
C PHE A 118 4.14 -5.16 -4.48
N SER A 119 3.14 -4.36 -4.14
CA SER A 119 3.17 -2.91 -4.27
C SER A 119 2.17 -2.33 -3.30
N LYS A 120 2.51 -1.20 -2.67
CA LYS A 120 1.60 -0.58 -1.71
C LYS A 120 0.33 -0.03 -2.37
N PHE A 121 -0.78 -0.06 -1.64
CA PHE A 121 -1.94 0.78 -1.93
C PHE A 121 -1.71 2.14 -1.27
N ASN A 122 -1.45 3.16 -2.08
CA ASN A 122 -1.05 4.48 -1.59
C ASN A 122 -1.78 5.67 -2.25
N THR A 123 -2.86 5.42 -3.01
CA THR A 123 -3.60 6.48 -3.71
C THR A 123 -4.11 7.55 -2.74
N SER A 124 -4.74 7.13 -1.65
CA SER A 124 -5.31 8.07 -0.66
C SER A 124 -4.21 8.87 0.03
N TYR A 125 -3.08 8.23 0.35
CA TYR A 125 -1.91 8.87 0.92
C TYR A 125 -1.28 9.88 -0.05
N GLN A 126 -1.12 9.52 -1.33
CA GLN A 126 -0.54 10.41 -2.34
C GLN A 126 -1.38 11.67 -2.52
N THR A 127 -2.71 11.54 -2.53
CA THR A 127 -3.61 12.69 -2.56
C THR A 127 -3.49 13.54 -1.29
N LEU A 128 -3.52 12.91 -0.12
CA LEU A 128 -3.42 13.59 1.19
C LEU A 128 -2.08 14.34 1.36
N TYR A 129 -0.98 13.74 0.91
CA TYR A 129 0.34 14.36 0.92
C TYR A 129 0.45 15.45 -0.15
N GLY A 130 0.01 15.17 -1.38
CA GLY A 130 0.14 16.07 -2.53
C GLY A 130 -0.73 17.32 -2.46
N SER A 131 -1.87 17.27 -1.75
CA SER A 131 -2.72 18.43 -1.50
C SER A 131 -2.23 19.34 -0.37
N GLY A 132 -1.21 18.92 0.40
CA GLY A 132 -0.75 19.62 1.60
C GLY A 132 -1.59 19.35 2.85
N LEU A 133 -2.76 18.71 2.72
CA LEU A 133 -3.72 18.46 3.80
C LEU A 133 -3.16 17.58 4.93
N LEU A 134 -2.15 16.75 4.65
CA LEU A 134 -1.45 15.97 5.68
C LEU A 134 -0.84 16.87 6.77
N GLN A 135 -0.42 18.09 6.41
CA GLN A 135 0.13 19.06 7.36
C GLN A 135 -0.96 19.74 8.19
N GLU A 136 -2.22 19.67 7.78
CA GLU A 136 -3.35 20.30 8.46
C GLU A 136 -4.05 19.37 9.46
N ILE A 137 -3.69 18.07 9.46
CA ILE A 137 -4.08 17.14 10.53
C ILE A 137 -3.62 17.71 11.88
N LYS A 138 -4.56 17.78 12.84
CA LYS A 138 -4.31 18.38 14.16
C LYS A 138 -3.30 17.57 14.96
N ASP A 139 -3.38 16.24 14.86
CA ASP A 139 -2.46 15.31 15.49
C ASP A 139 -1.20 15.13 14.63
N LYS A 140 -0.14 15.89 14.94
CA LYS A 140 1.11 15.84 14.17
C LYS A 140 1.81 14.48 14.24
N ASN A 141 1.64 13.75 15.35
CA ASN A 141 2.21 12.41 15.48
C ASN A 141 1.55 11.45 14.47
N LEU A 142 0.22 11.56 14.28
CA LEU A 142 -0.46 10.78 13.24
C LEU A 142 0.09 11.07 11.84
N SER A 143 0.30 12.35 11.50
CA SER A 143 0.89 12.72 10.20
C SER A 143 2.28 12.10 10.02
N GLU A 144 3.14 12.16 11.03
CA GLU A 144 4.49 11.57 10.99
C GLU A 144 4.45 10.03 10.87
N GLU A 145 3.54 9.37 11.58
CA GLU A 145 3.34 7.91 11.49
C GLU A 145 2.90 7.50 10.07
N ILE A 146 1.97 8.25 9.45
CA ILE A 146 1.53 8.01 8.08
C ILE A 146 2.70 8.18 7.09
N ILE A 147 3.46 9.29 7.19
CA ILE A 147 4.63 9.54 6.33
C ILE A 147 5.66 8.42 6.47
N THR A 148 5.97 8.05 7.71
CA THR A 148 6.95 7.01 8.03
C THR A 148 6.53 5.66 7.49
N TYR A 149 5.25 5.33 7.56
CA TYR A 149 4.73 4.08 7.01
C TYR A 149 4.90 4.03 5.49
N TYR A 150 4.51 5.09 4.78
CA TYR A 150 4.53 5.09 3.32
C TYR A 150 5.95 5.25 2.73
N SER A 151 6.89 5.86 3.45
CA SER A 151 8.29 5.99 3.02
C SER A 151 9.11 4.69 3.10
N LYS A 152 8.72 3.72 3.94
CA LYS A 152 9.45 2.44 4.10
C LYS A 152 9.28 1.51 2.89
N GLN A 153 10.35 1.19 2.16
CA GLN A 153 10.31 0.26 1.01
C GLN A 153 10.63 -1.21 1.36
N TYR A 154 10.81 -1.50 2.65
CA TYR A 154 11.41 -2.76 3.13
C TYR A 154 10.73 -4.05 2.63
N LEU A 155 9.39 -4.10 2.57
CA LEU A 155 8.69 -5.30 2.12
C LEU A 155 8.91 -5.58 0.62
N GLU A 156 8.89 -4.54 -0.21
CA GLU A 156 9.13 -4.66 -1.66
C GLU A 156 10.53 -5.23 -1.91
N TRP A 157 11.54 -4.72 -1.21
CA TRP A 157 12.92 -5.23 -1.31
C TRP A 157 13.06 -6.69 -0.87
N SER A 158 12.38 -7.12 0.19
CA SER A 158 12.50 -8.51 0.66
C SER A 158 11.97 -9.53 -0.36
N LEU A 159 10.88 -9.20 -1.04
CA LEU A 159 10.29 -10.03 -2.09
C LEU A 159 11.13 -9.99 -3.36
N GLU A 160 11.70 -8.83 -3.71
CA GLU A 160 12.63 -8.71 -4.84
C GLU A 160 13.91 -9.52 -4.62
N ILE A 161 14.48 -9.54 -3.42
CA ILE A 161 15.66 -10.36 -3.08
C ILE A 161 15.36 -11.85 -3.26
N TYR A 162 14.20 -12.30 -2.77
CA TYR A 162 13.76 -13.68 -2.97
C TYR A 162 13.67 -14.01 -4.47
N GLN A 163 13.05 -13.12 -5.26
CA GLN A 163 12.92 -13.30 -6.71
C GLN A 163 14.29 -13.35 -7.40
N GLN A 164 15.20 -12.44 -7.04
CA GLN A 164 16.54 -12.40 -7.61
C GLN A 164 17.28 -13.72 -7.38
N LYS A 165 17.25 -14.26 -6.15
CA LYS A 165 17.84 -15.56 -5.83
C LYS A 165 17.20 -16.70 -6.61
N ALA A 166 15.87 -16.75 -6.67
CA ALA A 166 15.14 -17.72 -7.47
C ALA A 166 15.55 -17.66 -8.97
N SER A 167 15.65 -16.46 -9.53
CA SER A 167 15.96 -16.24 -10.95
C SER A 167 17.44 -16.41 -11.32
N ALA A 168 18.35 -16.29 -10.34
CA ALA A 168 19.78 -16.42 -10.54
C ALA A 168 20.23 -17.88 -10.70
N PHE A 169 19.34 -18.85 -10.47
CA PHE A 169 19.66 -20.26 -10.62
C PHE A 169 20.03 -20.58 -12.08
N ASN A 170 21.28 -20.98 -12.29
CA ASN A 170 21.83 -21.24 -13.63
C ASN A 170 21.63 -22.71 -14.01
N PHE A 171 20.83 -22.94 -15.04
CA PHE A 171 20.52 -24.28 -15.54
C PHE A 171 21.53 -24.80 -16.57
N ASN A 172 22.38 -23.93 -17.14
CA ASN A 172 23.21 -24.27 -18.29
C ASN A 172 24.31 -25.30 -17.98
N ASN A 173 24.61 -25.51 -16.69
CA ASN A 173 25.64 -26.45 -16.26
C ASN A 173 25.05 -27.72 -15.62
N ILE A 174 23.72 -27.87 -15.57
CA ILE A 174 23.08 -29.00 -14.89
C ILE A 174 22.69 -30.05 -15.92
N PRO A 175 23.38 -31.21 -15.99
CA PRO A 175 23.19 -32.17 -17.07
C PRO A 175 21.80 -32.82 -17.10
N GLN A 176 21.07 -32.75 -15.99
CA GLN A 176 19.88 -33.55 -15.73
C GLN A 176 18.56 -32.76 -15.90
N PHE A 177 18.62 -31.45 -16.17
CA PHE A 177 17.43 -30.60 -16.28
C PHE A 177 17.03 -30.36 -17.74
N ASP A 178 15.80 -30.67 -18.10
CA ASP A 178 15.22 -30.28 -19.39
C ASP A 178 14.59 -28.87 -19.29
N PRO A 179 15.12 -27.86 -20.02
CA PRO A 179 14.57 -26.50 -20.00
C PRO A 179 13.11 -26.38 -20.43
N LEU A 180 12.59 -27.34 -21.22
CA LEU A 180 11.21 -27.33 -21.68
C LEU A 180 10.21 -27.61 -20.55
N ASP A 181 10.66 -28.22 -19.45
CA ASP A 181 9.82 -28.47 -18.26
C ASP A 181 9.34 -27.18 -17.56
N LYS A 182 10.00 -26.03 -17.84
CA LYS A 182 9.54 -24.72 -17.37
C LYS A 182 8.32 -24.19 -18.11
N LEU A 183 8.03 -24.74 -19.28
CA LEU A 183 6.91 -24.29 -20.11
C LEU A 183 5.63 -24.85 -19.50
N LYS A 184 4.88 -24.01 -18.80
CA LYS A 184 3.59 -24.41 -18.23
C LYS A 184 2.58 -24.64 -19.35
N SER A 185 1.89 -25.78 -19.33
CA SER A 185 0.75 -26.02 -20.23
C SER A 185 -0.41 -25.07 -19.85
N GLY A 186 -0.47 -23.89 -20.47
CA GLY A 186 -1.60 -22.98 -20.34
C GLY A 186 -2.56 -23.14 -21.53
N ALA A 187 -3.86 -22.97 -21.29
CA ALA A 187 -4.85 -22.84 -22.38
C ALA A 187 -4.48 -21.71 -23.37
N ASN A 188 -3.75 -20.69 -22.90
CA ASN A 188 -3.30 -19.55 -23.69
C ASN A 188 -2.01 -19.80 -24.49
N TYR A 189 -1.26 -20.90 -24.26
CA TYR A 189 -0.11 -21.24 -25.10
C TYR A 189 -0.53 -21.82 -26.44
N GLN A 190 -1.73 -22.41 -26.51
CA GLN A 190 -2.29 -22.96 -27.75
C GLN A 190 -2.57 -21.88 -28.81
N SER A 191 -2.64 -20.60 -28.41
CA SER A 191 -2.95 -19.47 -29.30
C SER A 191 -1.73 -18.77 -29.89
N ILE A 192 -0.49 -19.21 -29.64
CA ILE A 192 0.70 -18.68 -30.34
C ILE A 192 0.93 -19.53 -31.60
N PRO A 193 0.60 -19.04 -32.81
CA PRO A 193 0.84 -19.80 -34.02
C PRO A 193 2.35 -20.08 -34.16
N ASN A 194 2.70 -21.35 -34.44
CA ASN A 194 4.04 -21.95 -34.52
C ASN A 194 4.68 -22.48 -33.22
N TYR A 195 4.09 -22.24 -32.03
CA TYR A 195 4.60 -22.77 -30.75
C TYR A 195 3.61 -23.72 -30.07
N ARG A 196 2.94 -24.58 -30.85
CA ARG A 196 2.14 -25.68 -30.32
C ARG A 196 3.08 -26.72 -29.72
N LEU A 197 3.49 -26.49 -28.47
CA LEU A 197 4.26 -27.45 -27.70
C LEU A 197 3.31 -28.57 -27.27
N GLY A 198 3.65 -29.80 -27.64
CA GLY A 198 3.02 -31.01 -27.11
C GLY A 198 3.45 -31.21 -25.67
N LEU A 199 2.98 -30.35 -24.77
CA LEU A 199 3.19 -30.47 -23.33
C LEU A 199 2.21 -31.52 -22.79
N GLU A 200 2.44 -32.78 -23.17
CA GLU A 200 1.84 -33.90 -22.45
C GLU A 200 2.35 -33.87 -21.00
N LYS A 201 1.48 -34.19 -20.05
CA LYS A 201 1.50 -33.77 -18.63
C LYS A 201 2.65 -34.31 -17.74
N GLU A 202 3.76 -34.74 -18.31
CA GLU A 202 4.89 -35.32 -17.60
C GLU A 202 6.15 -34.49 -17.80
N PHE A 203 6.89 -34.28 -16.71
CA PHE A 203 8.21 -33.67 -16.78
C PHE A 203 9.20 -34.63 -17.43
N THR A 204 10.05 -34.11 -18.31
CA THR A 204 11.12 -34.88 -18.95
C THR A 204 12.30 -35.08 -17.99
N THR A 205 12.51 -34.14 -17.08
CA THR A 205 13.50 -34.20 -16.01
C THR A 205 13.15 -35.30 -15.01
N ASP A 206 14.13 -36.13 -14.66
CA ASP A 206 14.07 -37.00 -13.48
C ASP A 206 14.41 -36.19 -12.22
N PHE A 207 13.38 -35.59 -11.62
CA PHE A 207 13.46 -34.84 -10.38
C PHE A 207 13.91 -35.67 -9.18
N LYS A 208 13.91 -37.01 -9.24
CA LYS A 208 14.47 -37.83 -8.15
C LYS A 208 16.00 -37.83 -8.16
N GLU A 209 16.61 -37.78 -9.34
CA GLU A 209 18.07 -37.66 -9.47
C GLU A 209 18.51 -36.19 -9.45
N PHE A 210 17.79 -35.32 -10.14
CA PHE A 210 18.12 -33.90 -10.24
C PHE A 210 18.22 -33.19 -8.88
N ILE A 211 17.34 -33.52 -7.92
CA ILE A 211 17.40 -32.89 -6.58
C ILE A 211 18.61 -33.32 -5.75
N LYS A 212 19.38 -34.34 -6.18
CA LYS A 212 20.61 -34.77 -5.50
C LYS A 212 21.82 -33.93 -5.90
N GLU A 213 21.71 -33.15 -6.98
CA GLU A 213 22.77 -32.26 -7.43
C GLU A 213 23.07 -31.22 -6.33
N THR A 214 24.36 -31.01 -6.03
CA THR A 214 24.78 -30.15 -4.92
C THR A 214 24.32 -28.70 -5.11
N GLU A 215 24.33 -28.22 -6.35
CA GLU A 215 23.87 -26.88 -6.72
C GLU A 215 22.36 -26.70 -6.47
N VAL A 216 21.56 -27.74 -6.76
CA VAL A 216 20.12 -27.76 -6.52
C VAL A 216 19.82 -27.75 -5.02
N LEU A 217 20.51 -28.59 -4.24
CA LEU A 217 20.35 -28.61 -2.78
C LEU A 217 20.71 -27.27 -2.13
N ASN A 218 21.84 -26.68 -2.53
CA ASN A 218 22.27 -25.37 -2.02
C ASN A 218 21.26 -24.28 -2.36
N PHE A 219 20.71 -24.29 -3.57
CA PHE A 219 19.67 -23.38 -4.00
C PHE A 219 18.40 -23.50 -3.14
N LEU A 220 17.91 -24.73 -2.93
CA LEU A 220 16.71 -24.99 -2.13
C LEU A 220 16.89 -24.55 -0.67
N VAL A 221 18.06 -24.82 -0.08
CA VAL A 221 18.37 -24.41 1.30
C VAL A 221 18.48 -22.88 1.41
N ASP A 222 19.10 -22.20 0.44
CA ASP A 222 19.16 -20.73 0.42
C ASP A 222 17.76 -20.12 0.30
N LEU A 223 16.88 -20.68 -0.56
CA LEU A 223 15.50 -20.24 -0.65
C LEU A 223 14.73 -20.43 0.67
N LEU A 224 14.90 -21.56 1.37
CA LEU A 224 14.29 -21.74 2.70
C LEU A 224 14.75 -20.68 3.69
N HIS A 225 16.04 -20.35 3.69
CA HIS A 225 16.57 -19.31 4.55
C HIS A 225 15.96 -17.93 4.21
N GLN A 226 15.81 -17.61 2.93
CA GLN A 226 15.14 -16.37 2.52
C GLN A 226 13.65 -16.36 2.85
N SER A 227 12.97 -17.50 2.75
CA SER A 227 11.55 -17.61 3.09
C SER A 227 11.29 -17.17 4.54
N ASP A 228 12.16 -17.52 5.49
CA ASP A 228 12.03 -17.10 6.89
C ASP A 228 12.07 -15.56 7.05
N LEU A 229 13.00 -14.90 6.35
CA LEU A 229 13.06 -13.44 6.30
C LEU A 229 11.80 -12.86 5.66
N VAL A 230 11.34 -13.41 4.53
CA VAL A 230 10.11 -12.97 3.86
C VAL A 230 8.89 -13.09 4.77
N PHE A 231 8.71 -14.22 5.47
CA PHE A 231 7.58 -14.40 6.38
C PHE A 231 7.63 -13.45 7.57
N THR A 232 8.81 -13.25 8.16
CA THR A 232 9.00 -12.30 9.26
C THR A 232 8.62 -10.88 8.82
N ASN A 233 9.01 -10.49 7.62
CA ASN A 233 8.74 -9.17 7.06
C ASN A 233 7.26 -9.00 6.72
N LEU A 234 6.63 -10.01 6.11
CA LEU A 234 5.19 -10.01 5.84
C LEU A 234 4.38 -9.84 7.12
N LYS A 235 4.71 -10.60 8.18
CA LYS A 235 4.03 -10.48 9.49
C LYS A 235 4.21 -9.09 10.11
N THR A 236 5.45 -8.62 10.21
CA THR A 236 5.78 -7.30 10.77
C THR A 236 5.08 -6.17 10.02
N TYR A 237 5.04 -6.28 8.69
CA TYR A 237 4.41 -5.27 7.86
C TYR A 237 2.88 -5.33 8.01
N LYS A 238 2.26 -6.52 8.03
CA LYS A 238 0.83 -6.68 8.34
C LYS A 238 0.46 -6.05 9.68
N GLU A 239 1.25 -6.28 10.72
CA GLU A 239 1.05 -5.68 12.04
C GLU A 239 1.11 -4.15 11.96
N SER A 240 2.10 -3.60 11.26
CA SER A 240 2.22 -2.15 11.03
C SER A 240 0.97 -1.57 10.33
N ASN A 241 0.41 -2.28 9.34
CA ASN A 241 -0.81 -1.86 8.66
C ASN A 241 -2.01 -1.79 9.62
N LEU A 242 -2.18 -2.82 10.45
CA LEU A 242 -3.30 -2.91 11.39
C LEU A 242 -3.18 -1.89 12.52
N ILE A 243 -1.96 -1.63 13.01
CA ILE A 243 -1.70 -0.60 14.02
C ILE A 243 -2.04 0.77 13.47
N LEU A 244 -1.52 1.13 12.29
CA LEU A 244 -1.78 2.44 11.68
C LEU A 244 -3.27 2.60 11.29
N SER A 245 -3.89 1.55 10.75
CA SER A 245 -5.32 1.53 10.43
C SER A 245 -6.18 1.79 11.68
N SER A 246 -5.83 1.18 12.81
CA SER A 246 -6.50 1.40 14.10
C SER A 246 -6.25 2.80 14.64
N ARG A 247 -5.02 3.33 14.46
CA ARG A 247 -4.68 4.70 14.86
C ARG A 247 -5.47 5.74 14.08
N VAL A 248 -5.58 5.58 12.76
CA VAL A 248 -6.39 6.43 11.88
C VAL A 248 -7.86 6.35 12.29
N LYS A 249 -8.37 5.15 12.58
CA LYS A 249 -9.74 4.96 13.09
C LYS A 249 -10.01 5.80 14.34
N ASN A 250 -9.13 5.68 15.34
CA ASN A 250 -9.30 6.36 16.62
C ASN A 250 -9.22 7.89 16.48
N TYR A 251 -8.51 8.40 15.49
CA TYR A 251 -8.49 9.83 15.18
C TYR A 251 -9.81 10.30 14.54
N LEU A 252 -10.38 9.49 13.65
CA LEU A 252 -11.67 9.79 12.98
C LEU A 252 -12.88 9.75 13.93
N GLU A 253 -12.76 9.05 15.06
CA GLU A 253 -13.83 8.93 16.07
C GLU A 253 -13.82 10.06 17.13
N GLN A 254 -12.87 11.01 17.08
CA GLN A 254 -12.73 12.16 17.99
C GLN A 254 -13.46 13.41 17.51
#